data_AF-A0A059LLC0-F1
#
_entry.id   AF-A0A059LLC0-F1
#
_cell.length_a   1.000
_cell.length_b   1.000
_cell.length_c   1.000
_cell.angle_alpha   90.00
_cell.angle_beta   90.00
_cell.angle_gamma   90.00
#
_symmetry.space_group_name_H-M   'P 1'
#
loop_
_entity.id
_entity.type
_entity.pdbx_description
1 polymer ?
#
loop_
_entity_poly.entity_id
_entity_poly.type
_entity_poly.pdbx_seq_one_letter_code
_entity_poly.pdbx_strand_id
1 'polypeptide(L)'
;MPTAERLYLAETESGRWKEEALLWKSKAETFIAAAEKKEAALRRHEAEQANEKPNAIAQFLELLSSQPEETWAEHLIGMGTSYEVPKLFRCAGKIRNRNLSKRETEKLVKEIWKARVTDPNLQAGRAPDFGDFLFTVIQKRMGIASAVTELAYSLLYGLWKYRWDADCELFLKVLTGEAQEEVYHSQLALQSELETMFSAMDRLVGGSSSGFVKKAELRLALGAYFRAGQPGGKSEEDFDALLKALDEDQPGESVRWAKLFEEDREYNQGEFAECVRDQFLSERVARLAALEQALWEACDHER
;
A
#
# COMPACT_ATOMS: atom_id res chain seq x y z
N MET A 1 -15.99 71.23 -20.12
CA MET A 1 -14.88 70.60 -19.37
C MET A 1 -13.76 70.29 -20.36
N PRO A 2 -12.50 70.61 -20.04
CA PRO A 2 -11.45 70.77 -21.03
C PRO A 2 -10.90 69.42 -21.49
N THR A 3 -10.82 69.25 -22.81
CA THR A 3 -10.39 68.05 -23.52
C THR A 3 -8.99 67.56 -23.13
N ALA A 4 -8.14 68.46 -22.63
CA ALA A 4 -6.77 68.18 -22.19
C ALA A 4 -6.71 67.36 -20.88
N GLU A 5 -7.61 67.60 -19.92
CA GLU A 5 -7.66 66.84 -18.66
C GLU A 5 -8.08 65.37 -18.90
N ARG A 6 -8.99 65.15 -19.85
CA ARG A 6 -9.43 63.79 -20.23
C ARG A 6 -8.33 63.01 -20.97
N LEU A 7 -7.56 63.69 -21.82
CA LEU A 7 -6.41 63.11 -22.51
C LEU A 7 -5.30 62.74 -21.51
N TYR A 8 -5.01 63.63 -20.56
CA TYR A 8 -4.02 63.36 -19.51
C TYR A 8 -4.43 62.18 -18.61
N LEU A 9 -5.69 62.13 -18.17
CA LEU A 9 -6.23 61.02 -17.40
C LEU A 9 -6.15 59.69 -18.17
N ALA A 10 -6.55 59.69 -19.44
CA ALA A 10 -6.47 58.51 -20.30
C ALA A 10 -5.02 58.03 -20.55
N GLU A 11 -4.06 58.96 -20.69
CA GLU A 11 -2.64 58.62 -20.82
C GLU A 11 -2.06 58.04 -19.51
N THR A 12 -2.45 58.60 -18.35
CA THR A 12 -2.02 58.07 -17.04
C THR A 12 -2.62 56.69 -16.74
N GLU A 13 -3.89 56.47 -17.09
CA GLU A 13 -4.52 55.15 -16.97
C GLU A 13 -3.87 54.16 -17.93
N SER A 14 -3.61 54.55 -19.19
CA SER A 14 -2.90 53.70 -20.17
C SER A 14 -1.49 53.30 -19.70
N GLY A 15 -0.77 54.21 -19.03
CA GLY A 15 0.51 53.94 -18.39
C GLY A 15 0.41 52.88 -17.28
N ARG A 16 -0.56 53.04 -16.37
CA ARG A 16 -0.85 52.05 -15.30
C ARG A 16 -1.19 50.67 -15.85
N TRP A 17 -2.07 50.60 -16.86
CA TRP A 17 -2.44 49.32 -17.48
C TRP A 17 -1.25 48.63 -18.15
N LYS A 18 -0.30 49.41 -18.71
CA LYS A 18 0.93 48.85 -19.28
C LYS A 18 1.87 48.31 -18.19
N GLU A 19 2.01 49.00 -17.07
CA GLU A 19 2.81 48.54 -15.92
C GLU A 19 2.22 47.28 -15.29
N GLU A 20 0.90 47.25 -15.08
CA GLU A 20 0.21 46.05 -14.59
C GLU A 20 0.34 44.87 -15.56
N ALA A 21 0.18 45.10 -16.87
CA ALA A 21 0.37 44.06 -17.87
C ALA A 21 1.82 43.52 -17.87
N LEU A 22 2.82 44.38 -17.66
CA LEU A 22 4.22 43.96 -17.54
C LEU A 22 4.45 43.11 -16.30
N LEU A 23 3.85 43.50 -15.17
CA LEU A 23 3.94 42.76 -13.91
C LEU A 23 3.28 41.38 -14.03
N TRP A 24 2.10 41.30 -14.64
CA TRP A 24 1.41 40.03 -14.88
C TRP A 24 2.16 39.13 -15.85
N LYS A 25 2.79 39.71 -16.88
CA LYS A 25 3.64 38.96 -17.81
C LYS A 25 4.87 38.39 -17.10
N SER A 26 5.55 39.19 -16.28
CA SER A 26 6.70 38.73 -15.48
C SER A 26 6.30 37.63 -14.50
N LYS A 27 5.15 37.76 -13.82
CA LYS A 27 4.62 36.70 -12.95
C LYS A 27 4.31 35.42 -13.75
N ALA A 28 3.66 35.53 -14.90
CA ALA A 28 3.36 34.38 -15.75
C ALA A 28 4.64 33.67 -16.21
N GLU A 29 5.66 34.42 -16.62
CA GLU A 29 6.98 33.88 -16.98
C GLU A 29 7.64 33.13 -15.81
N THR A 30 7.55 33.65 -14.58
CA THR A 30 8.05 32.94 -13.40
C THR A 30 7.27 31.65 -13.09
N PHE A 31 5.96 31.64 -13.30
CA PHE A 31 5.14 30.43 -13.12
C PHE A 31 5.46 29.37 -14.18
N ILE A 32 5.64 29.78 -15.44
CA ILE A 32 6.01 28.88 -16.53
C ILE A 32 7.40 28.28 -16.27
N ALA A 33 8.39 29.10 -15.91
CA ALA A 33 9.73 28.63 -15.60
C ALA A 33 9.74 27.67 -14.38
N ALA A 34 8.91 27.94 -13.36
CA ALA A 34 8.75 27.04 -12.22
C ALA A 34 8.09 25.70 -12.61
N ALA A 35 7.09 25.73 -13.49
CA ALA A 35 6.42 24.53 -14.00
C ALA A 35 7.36 23.69 -14.88
N GLU A 36 8.12 24.32 -15.77
CA GLU A 36 9.14 23.64 -16.60
C GLU A 36 10.26 23.04 -15.75
N LYS A 37 10.72 23.75 -14.70
CA LYS A 37 11.68 23.21 -13.74
C LYS A 37 11.09 21.98 -13.05
N LYS A 38 9.85 22.04 -12.56
CA LYS A 38 9.15 20.92 -11.91
C LYS A 38 9.00 19.71 -12.85
N GLU A 39 8.69 19.93 -14.12
CA GLU A 39 8.53 18.85 -15.10
C GLU A 39 9.88 18.20 -15.48
N ALA A 40 10.93 19.01 -15.70
CA ALA A 40 12.27 18.50 -15.97
C ALA A 40 12.85 17.73 -14.78
N ALA A 41 12.50 18.19 -13.58
CA ALA A 41 12.85 17.59 -12.31
C ALA A 41 12.18 16.20 -12.16
N LEU A 42 10.86 16.11 -12.40
CA LEU A 42 10.12 14.84 -12.43
C LEU A 42 10.73 13.82 -13.42
N ARG A 43 11.04 14.24 -14.65
CA ARG A 43 11.65 13.35 -15.66
C ARG A 43 13.02 12.83 -15.25
N ARG A 44 13.82 13.61 -14.51
CA ARG A 44 15.12 13.16 -13.98
C ARG A 44 14.93 12.13 -12.88
N HIS A 45 13.96 12.34 -12.00
CA HIS A 45 13.62 11.39 -10.95
C HIS A 45 13.09 10.07 -11.53
N GLU A 46 12.18 10.13 -12.51
CA GLU A 46 11.72 8.94 -13.25
C GLU A 46 12.89 8.20 -13.91
N ALA A 47 13.87 8.94 -14.45
CA ALA A 47 15.08 8.36 -15.03
C ALA A 47 16.05 7.77 -13.99
N GLU A 48 16.14 8.36 -12.79
CA GLU A 48 16.95 7.88 -11.68
C GLU A 48 16.33 6.62 -11.04
N GLN A 49 15.02 6.61 -10.80
CA GLN A 49 14.27 5.44 -10.36
C GLN A 49 14.30 4.32 -11.42
N ALA A 50 14.21 4.65 -12.71
CA ALA A 50 14.38 3.67 -13.79
C ALA A 50 15.81 3.10 -13.89
N ASN A 51 16.79 3.78 -13.30
CA ASN A 51 18.21 3.38 -13.31
C ASN A 51 18.64 2.70 -11.99
N GLU A 52 17.81 2.73 -10.94
CA GLU A 52 17.96 1.79 -9.82
C GLU A 52 17.72 0.38 -10.35
N LYS A 53 18.74 -0.48 -10.22
CA LYS A 53 18.61 -1.86 -10.64
C LYS A 53 17.48 -2.51 -9.83
N PRO A 54 16.46 -3.09 -10.48
CA PRO A 54 15.36 -3.73 -9.76
C PRO A 54 15.91 -4.81 -8.84
N ASN A 55 15.40 -4.89 -7.61
CA ASN A 55 15.72 -5.94 -6.66
C ASN A 55 15.62 -7.31 -7.35
N ALA A 56 16.51 -8.26 -7.04
CA ALA A 56 16.51 -9.61 -7.62
C ALA A 56 15.13 -10.28 -7.53
N ILE A 57 14.38 -10.01 -6.46
CA ILE A 57 13.00 -10.48 -6.31
C ILE A 57 12.08 -9.83 -7.36
N ALA A 58 12.16 -8.51 -7.57
CA ALA A 58 11.35 -7.81 -8.57
C ALA A 58 11.62 -8.33 -9.99
N GLN A 59 12.89 -8.54 -10.35
CA GLN A 59 13.26 -9.16 -11.64
C GLN A 59 12.67 -10.57 -11.80
N PHE A 60 12.64 -11.34 -10.72
CA PHE A 60 12.01 -12.65 -10.72
C PHE A 60 10.49 -12.57 -10.92
N LEU A 61 9.80 -11.62 -10.28
CA LEU A 61 8.36 -11.39 -10.46
C LEU A 61 8.02 -10.93 -11.88
N GLU A 62 8.86 -10.10 -12.48
CA GLU A 62 8.76 -9.72 -13.90
C GLU A 62 8.92 -10.94 -14.81
N LEU A 63 9.92 -11.79 -14.53
CA LEU A 63 10.12 -13.04 -15.26
C LEU A 63 8.86 -13.92 -15.18
N LEU A 64 8.29 -14.11 -13.98
CA LEU A 64 7.05 -14.87 -13.81
C LEU A 64 5.90 -14.30 -14.65
N SER A 65 5.77 -12.97 -14.67
CA SER A 65 4.74 -12.24 -15.42
C SER A 65 4.95 -12.27 -16.93
N SER A 66 6.18 -12.48 -17.40
CA SER A 66 6.52 -12.51 -18.83
C SER A 66 6.11 -13.80 -19.54
N GLN A 67 5.76 -14.86 -18.80
CA GLN A 67 5.39 -16.16 -19.34
C GLN A 67 4.05 -16.62 -18.76
N PRO A 68 3.29 -17.48 -19.48
CA PRO A 68 2.09 -18.10 -18.95
C PRO A 68 2.36 -18.91 -17.68
N GLU A 69 1.38 -18.97 -16.78
CA GLU A 69 1.48 -19.66 -15.50
C GLU A 69 1.90 -21.13 -15.66
N GLU A 70 1.42 -21.79 -16.71
CA GLU A 70 1.70 -23.20 -17.00
C GLU A 70 3.19 -23.48 -17.20
N THR A 71 3.95 -22.48 -17.62
CA THR A 71 5.42 -22.56 -17.79
C THR A 71 6.12 -22.88 -16.47
N TRP A 72 5.52 -22.42 -15.37
CA TRP A 72 6.09 -22.51 -14.02
C TRP A 72 5.53 -23.69 -13.22
N ALA A 73 4.67 -24.51 -13.83
CA ALA A 73 3.94 -25.58 -13.14
C ALA A 73 4.88 -26.62 -12.50
N GLU A 74 5.99 -26.99 -13.13
CA GLU A 74 6.88 -28.02 -12.57
C GLU A 74 8.13 -27.43 -11.93
N HIS A 75 8.70 -26.40 -12.55
CA HIS A 75 10.01 -25.87 -12.21
C HIS A 75 10.04 -24.34 -12.30
N LEU A 76 10.69 -23.73 -11.31
CA LEU A 76 11.06 -22.32 -11.27
C LEU A 76 12.55 -22.18 -11.61
N ILE A 77 12.96 -20.96 -11.96
CA ILE A 77 14.35 -20.63 -12.28
C ILE A 77 14.95 -19.87 -11.11
N GLY A 78 16.08 -20.35 -10.60
CA GLY A 78 16.82 -19.68 -9.54
C GLY A 78 17.38 -18.32 -9.99
N MET A 79 17.27 -17.32 -9.12
CA MET A 79 17.75 -15.93 -9.30
C MET A 79 19.29 -15.81 -9.33
N GLY A 80 20.01 -16.91 -9.09
CA GLY A 80 21.47 -16.95 -9.09
C GLY A 80 22.06 -16.96 -7.67
N THR A 81 23.39 -16.88 -7.60
CA THR A 81 24.17 -17.02 -6.35
C THR A 81 24.90 -15.74 -5.93
N SER A 82 24.58 -14.62 -6.59
CA SER A 82 25.18 -13.31 -6.29
C SER A 82 24.85 -12.85 -4.87
N TYR A 83 25.69 -11.98 -4.31
CA TYR A 83 25.44 -11.34 -3.02
C TYR A 83 24.22 -10.40 -3.06
N GLU A 84 23.87 -9.88 -4.25
CA GLU A 84 22.69 -9.04 -4.49
C GLU A 84 21.37 -9.81 -4.36
N VAL A 85 21.41 -11.13 -4.50
CA VAL A 85 20.25 -11.99 -4.27
C VAL A 85 20.11 -12.23 -2.76
N PRO A 86 18.92 -12.07 -2.15
CA PRO A 86 18.72 -12.37 -0.74
C PRO A 86 19.10 -13.80 -0.41
N LYS A 87 19.70 -14.03 0.77
CA LYS A 87 20.28 -15.33 1.16
C LYS A 87 19.33 -16.51 0.97
N LEU A 88 18.05 -16.29 1.24
CA LEU A 88 16.96 -17.25 1.06
C LEU A 88 16.80 -17.74 -0.39
N PHE A 89 17.10 -16.88 -1.36
CA PHE A 89 16.88 -17.13 -2.78
C PHE A 89 18.17 -17.42 -3.55
N ARG A 90 19.34 -17.49 -2.90
CA ARG A 90 20.62 -17.77 -3.54
C ARG A 90 20.71 -19.21 -4.04
N CYS A 91 20.24 -19.44 -5.26
CA CYS A 91 20.28 -20.73 -5.94
C CYS A 91 20.33 -20.50 -7.46
N ALA A 92 21.10 -21.33 -8.15
CA ALA A 92 21.16 -21.34 -9.61
C ALA A 92 20.49 -22.61 -10.14
N GLY A 93 19.93 -22.50 -11.35
CA GLY A 93 19.34 -23.63 -12.06
C GLY A 93 17.84 -23.82 -11.78
N LYS A 94 17.35 -25.04 -12.01
CA LYS A 94 15.93 -25.37 -11.86
C LYS A 94 15.60 -25.73 -10.42
N ILE A 95 14.49 -25.18 -9.94
CA ILE A 95 13.98 -25.40 -8.59
C ILE A 95 12.60 -26.02 -8.74
N ARG A 96 12.32 -27.11 -8.02
CA ARG A 96 11.00 -27.74 -8.09
C ARG A 96 9.94 -26.79 -7.55
N ASN A 97 8.88 -26.55 -8.34
CA ASN A 97 7.71 -25.82 -7.85
C ASN A 97 6.82 -26.79 -7.06
N ARG A 98 6.52 -26.44 -5.80
CA ARG A 98 5.59 -27.22 -4.98
C ARG A 98 4.13 -26.92 -5.30
N ASN A 99 3.84 -25.87 -6.08
CA ASN A 99 2.50 -25.40 -6.41
C ASN A 99 1.62 -25.24 -5.17
N LEU A 100 2.03 -24.35 -4.26
CA LEU A 100 1.21 -24.05 -3.10
C LEU A 100 -0.16 -23.56 -3.58
N SER A 101 -1.21 -24.17 -3.04
CA SER A 101 -2.57 -23.64 -3.17
C SER A 101 -2.68 -22.27 -2.49
N LYS A 102 -3.74 -21.51 -2.79
CA LYS A 102 -4.05 -20.23 -2.13
C LYS A 102 -3.98 -20.38 -0.61
N ARG A 103 -4.77 -21.32 -0.09
CA ARG A 103 -4.84 -21.67 1.33
C ARG A 103 -3.48 -22.04 1.96
N GLU A 104 -2.64 -22.80 1.25
CA GLU A 104 -1.30 -23.14 1.77
C GLU A 104 -0.36 -21.94 1.81
N THR A 105 -0.48 -21.05 0.82
CA THR A 105 0.28 -19.80 0.73
C THR A 105 -0.10 -18.87 1.88
N GLU A 106 -1.39 -18.59 2.06
CA GLU A 106 -1.89 -17.77 3.18
C GLU A 106 -1.57 -18.36 4.54
N LYS A 107 -1.75 -19.67 4.70
CA LYS A 107 -1.39 -20.32 5.96
C LYS A 107 0.08 -20.13 6.28
N LEU A 108 0.96 -20.27 5.28
CA LEU A 108 2.39 -20.05 5.45
C LEU A 108 2.70 -18.59 5.79
N VAL A 109 2.08 -17.64 5.09
CA VAL A 109 2.17 -16.20 5.37
C VAL A 109 1.76 -15.88 6.82
N LYS A 110 0.61 -16.35 7.27
CA LYS A 110 0.10 -16.15 8.64
C LYS A 110 1.00 -16.78 9.69
N GLU A 111 1.54 -17.97 9.42
CA GLU A 111 2.50 -18.61 10.31
C GLU A 111 3.81 -17.81 10.43
N ILE A 112 4.31 -17.24 9.33
CA ILE A 112 5.49 -16.37 9.33
C ILE A 112 5.21 -15.09 10.12
N TRP A 113 4.08 -14.42 9.86
CA TRP A 113 3.70 -13.22 10.58
C TRP A 113 3.52 -13.47 12.08
N LYS A 114 2.87 -14.58 12.44
CA LYS A 114 2.74 -14.99 13.85
C LYS A 114 4.10 -15.23 14.50
N ALA A 115 5.02 -15.87 13.78
CA ALA A 115 6.39 -16.06 14.27
C ALA A 115 7.13 -14.73 14.40
N ARG A 116 6.86 -13.75 13.53
CA ARG A 116 7.50 -12.44 13.53
C ARG A 116 7.04 -11.59 14.71
N VAL A 117 5.73 -11.48 14.93
CA VAL A 117 5.14 -10.75 16.08
C VAL A 117 5.61 -11.33 17.41
N THR A 118 5.82 -12.64 17.48
CA THR A 118 6.25 -13.34 18.70
C THR A 118 7.77 -13.47 18.84
N ASP A 119 8.56 -12.92 17.90
CA ASP A 119 10.02 -12.96 17.96
C ASP A 119 10.54 -12.09 19.12
N PRO A 120 11.24 -12.67 20.12
CA PRO A 120 11.83 -11.91 21.21
C PRO A 120 12.83 -10.85 20.72
N ASN A 121 13.48 -11.07 19.58
CA ASN A 121 14.42 -10.09 19.03
C ASN A 121 13.72 -8.84 18.53
N LEU A 122 12.50 -8.97 17.98
CA LEU A 122 11.67 -7.83 17.59
C LEU A 122 11.33 -6.98 18.82
N GLN A 123 10.88 -7.63 19.90
CA GLN A 123 10.56 -6.97 21.17
C GLN A 123 11.78 -6.30 21.83
N ALA A 124 12.98 -6.83 21.59
CA ALA A 124 14.23 -6.27 22.09
C ALA A 124 14.85 -5.19 21.16
N GLY A 125 14.21 -4.85 20.04
CA GLY A 125 14.76 -3.90 19.05
C GLY A 125 16.01 -4.42 18.33
N ARG A 126 16.16 -5.74 18.24
CA ARG A 126 17.31 -6.45 17.64
C ARG A 126 16.87 -7.45 16.57
N ALA A 127 15.65 -7.32 16.05
CA ALA A 127 15.16 -8.19 15.01
C ALA A 127 16.07 -8.10 13.77
N PRO A 128 16.39 -9.24 13.14
CA PRO A 128 17.02 -9.20 11.83
C PRO A 128 16.05 -8.59 10.81
N ASP A 129 16.61 -8.17 9.68
CA ASP A 129 15.84 -7.81 8.50
C ASP A 129 14.81 -8.89 8.15
N PHE A 130 13.69 -8.49 7.55
CA PHE A 130 12.58 -9.39 7.25
C PHE A 130 13.01 -10.59 6.38
N GLY A 131 13.90 -10.37 5.39
CA GLY A 131 14.41 -11.45 4.54
C GLY A 131 15.26 -12.47 5.30
N ASP A 132 16.10 -12.00 6.23
CA ASP A 132 16.94 -12.86 7.08
C ASP A 132 16.11 -13.60 8.14
N PHE A 133 15.07 -12.94 8.66
CA PHE A 133 14.07 -13.57 9.52
C PHE A 133 13.34 -14.69 8.78
N LEU A 134 12.83 -14.41 7.57
CA LEU A 134 12.13 -15.38 6.74
C LEU A 134 13.02 -16.60 6.45
N PHE A 135 14.29 -16.37 6.12
CA PHE A 135 15.26 -17.45 5.98
C PHE A 135 15.36 -18.31 7.23
N THR A 136 15.47 -17.68 8.40
CA THR A 136 15.57 -18.39 9.68
C THR A 136 14.30 -19.21 9.98
N VAL A 137 13.11 -18.68 9.69
CA VAL A 137 11.84 -19.40 9.89
C VAL A 137 11.72 -20.61 8.98
N ILE A 138 11.97 -20.43 7.68
CA ILE A 138 11.90 -21.51 6.69
C ILE A 138 12.97 -22.58 6.97
N GLN A 139 14.19 -22.16 7.35
CA GLN A 139 15.28 -23.06 7.71
C GLN A 139 14.94 -23.91 8.93
N LYS A 140 14.37 -23.31 9.99
CA LYS A 140 13.91 -24.05 11.18
C LYS A 140 12.83 -25.08 10.84
N ARG A 141 11.95 -24.77 9.88
CA ARG A 141 10.86 -25.67 9.45
C ARG A 141 11.35 -26.86 8.62
N MET A 142 12.22 -26.62 7.64
CA MET A 142 12.59 -27.65 6.65
C MET A 142 13.87 -28.41 7.01
N GLY A 143 14.80 -27.78 7.74
CA GLY A 143 16.10 -28.33 8.13
C GLY A 143 17.12 -28.50 7.00
N ILE A 144 16.70 -29.00 5.83
CA ILE A 144 17.57 -29.31 4.68
C ILE A 144 17.58 -28.14 3.69
N ALA A 145 18.77 -27.71 3.27
CA ALA A 145 18.97 -26.52 2.43
C ALA A 145 18.19 -26.55 1.10
N SER A 146 18.15 -27.69 0.39
CA SER A 146 17.37 -27.81 -0.86
C SER A 146 15.88 -27.58 -0.63
N ALA A 147 15.33 -28.14 0.44
CA ALA A 147 13.93 -28.02 0.77
C ALA A 147 13.56 -26.60 1.27
N VAL A 148 14.52 -25.88 1.88
CA VAL A 148 14.40 -24.45 2.20
C VAL A 148 14.25 -23.64 0.92
N THR A 149 15.15 -23.84 -0.04
CA THR A 149 15.11 -23.15 -1.34
C THR A 149 13.82 -23.46 -2.09
N GLU A 150 13.43 -24.73 -2.20
CA GLU A 150 12.18 -25.13 -2.87
C GLU A 150 10.95 -24.46 -2.23
N LEU A 151 10.87 -24.46 -0.89
CA LEU A 151 9.74 -23.82 -0.20
C LEU A 151 9.75 -22.30 -0.37
N ALA A 152 10.92 -21.67 -0.32
CA ALA A 152 11.04 -20.22 -0.49
C ALA A 152 10.59 -19.76 -1.87
N TYR A 153 11.07 -20.42 -2.93
CA TYR A 153 10.67 -20.11 -4.30
C TYR A 153 9.20 -20.45 -4.55
N SER A 154 8.69 -21.56 -3.99
CA SER A 154 7.27 -21.90 -4.10
C SER A 154 6.36 -20.93 -3.37
N LEU A 155 6.79 -20.39 -2.21
CA LEU A 155 6.09 -19.31 -1.50
C LEU A 155 6.09 -18.04 -2.36
N LEU A 156 7.24 -17.62 -2.88
CA LEU A 156 7.33 -16.43 -3.72
C LEU A 156 6.45 -16.54 -4.98
N TYR A 157 6.43 -17.71 -5.60
CA TYR A 157 5.51 -18.01 -6.71
C TYR A 157 4.03 -17.95 -6.30
N GLY A 158 3.68 -18.54 -5.14
CA GLY A 158 2.33 -18.47 -4.58
C GLY A 158 1.89 -17.03 -4.33
N LEU A 159 2.75 -16.21 -3.71
CA LEU A 159 2.49 -14.78 -3.48
C LEU A 159 2.24 -14.02 -4.78
N TRP A 160 3.03 -14.28 -5.83
CA TRP A 160 2.82 -13.68 -7.14
C TRP A 160 1.50 -14.12 -7.80
N LYS A 161 1.17 -15.41 -7.70
CA LYS A 161 -0.03 -16.01 -8.29
C LYS A 161 -1.31 -15.51 -7.61
N TYR A 162 -1.29 -15.38 -6.29
CA TYR A 162 -2.43 -14.92 -5.48
C TYR A 162 -2.27 -13.47 -5.03
N ARG A 163 -1.50 -12.65 -5.76
CA ARG A 163 -1.25 -11.23 -5.41
C ARG A 163 -2.47 -10.32 -5.37
N TRP A 164 -3.62 -10.83 -5.81
CA TRP A 164 -4.91 -10.15 -5.71
C TRP A 164 -5.54 -10.28 -4.31
N ASP A 165 -4.99 -11.16 -3.48
CA ASP A 165 -5.35 -11.32 -2.07
C ASP A 165 -4.52 -10.37 -1.20
N ALA A 166 -5.18 -9.66 -0.28
CA ALA A 166 -4.56 -8.59 0.50
C ALA A 166 -3.40 -9.08 1.39
N ASP A 167 -3.50 -10.29 1.96
CA ASP A 167 -2.43 -10.88 2.77
C ASP A 167 -1.20 -11.20 1.90
N CYS A 168 -1.44 -11.76 0.71
CA CYS A 168 -0.37 -12.08 -0.23
C CYS A 168 0.30 -10.83 -0.81
N GLU A 169 -0.49 -9.82 -1.18
CA GLU A 169 0.04 -8.56 -1.72
C GLU A 169 0.92 -7.84 -0.69
N LEU A 170 0.42 -7.64 0.52
CA LEU A 170 1.18 -6.97 1.59
C LEU A 170 2.48 -7.71 1.89
N PHE A 171 2.42 -9.05 2.02
CA PHE A 171 3.61 -9.83 2.29
C PHE A 171 4.65 -9.68 1.16
N LEU A 172 4.18 -9.70 -0.10
CA LEU A 172 5.05 -9.52 -1.26
C LEU A 172 5.70 -8.14 -1.26
N LYS A 173 4.93 -7.07 -0.98
CA LYS A 173 5.44 -5.69 -0.89
C LYS A 173 6.45 -5.51 0.24
N VAL A 174 6.24 -6.12 1.39
CA VAL A 174 7.24 -6.12 2.48
C VAL A 174 8.50 -6.86 2.05
N LEU A 175 8.36 -7.98 1.34
CA LEU A 175 9.48 -8.79 0.88
C LEU A 175 10.29 -8.11 -0.24
N THR A 176 9.65 -7.32 -1.11
CA THR A 176 10.34 -6.54 -2.16
C THR A 176 10.93 -5.23 -1.64
N GLY A 177 10.48 -4.76 -0.48
CA GLY A 177 10.86 -3.48 0.13
C GLY A 177 9.97 -2.31 -0.26
N GLU A 178 8.87 -2.56 -0.99
CA GLU A 178 7.86 -1.54 -1.36
C GLU A 178 7.01 -1.08 -0.17
N ALA A 179 6.92 -1.89 0.88
CA ALA A 179 6.21 -1.55 2.10
C ALA A 179 7.06 -1.88 3.33
N GLN A 180 6.93 -1.06 4.37
CA GLN A 180 7.54 -1.35 5.66
C GLN A 180 6.73 -2.39 6.44
N GLU A 181 7.40 -3.15 7.30
CA GLU A 181 6.76 -4.16 8.15
C GLU A 181 5.68 -3.55 9.07
N GLU A 182 5.87 -2.30 9.49
CA GLU A 182 4.93 -1.53 10.30
C GLU A 182 3.54 -1.40 9.67
N VAL A 183 3.42 -1.54 8.34
CA VAL A 183 2.13 -1.52 7.64
C VAL A 183 1.27 -2.70 8.09
N TYR A 184 1.85 -3.89 8.24
CA TYR A 184 1.14 -5.08 8.75
C TYR A 184 0.62 -4.86 10.17
N HIS A 185 1.47 -4.32 11.05
CA HIS A 185 1.07 -4.00 12.42
C HIS A 185 -0.03 -2.93 12.48
N SER A 186 0.06 -1.93 11.60
CA SER A 186 -0.94 -0.87 11.51
C SER A 186 -2.28 -1.39 11.02
N GLN A 187 -2.29 -2.38 10.13
CA GLN A 187 -3.51 -3.02 9.64
C GLN A 187 -4.19 -3.86 10.73
N LEU A 188 -3.42 -4.60 11.54
CA LEU A 188 -3.94 -5.30 12.72
C LEU A 188 -4.52 -4.32 13.76
N ALA A 189 -3.85 -3.19 13.97
CA ALA A 189 -4.34 -2.13 14.85
C ALA A 189 -5.65 -1.53 14.33
N LEU A 190 -5.73 -1.22 13.04
CA LEU A 190 -6.94 -0.72 12.38
C LEU A 190 -8.13 -1.67 12.59
N GLN A 191 -7.94 -2.98 12.35
CA GLN A 191 -9.00 -3.96 12.59
C GLN A 191 -9.44 -3.95 14.07
N SER A 192 -8.49 -3.97 15.01
CA SER A 192 -8.79 -3.95 16.44
C SER A 192 -9.53 -2.68 16.88
N GLU A 193 -9.17 -1.52 16.31
CA GLU A 193 -9.84 -0.25 16.54
C GLU A 193 -11.28 -0.26 16.02
N LEU A 194 -11.50 -0.80 14.81
CA LEU A 194 -12.85 -0.94 14.24
C LEU A 194 -13.72 -1.89 15.08
N GLU A 195 -13.21 -3.06 15.47
CA GLU A 195 -13.90 -4.00 16.36
C GLU A 195 -14.26 -3.35 17.70
N THR A 196 -13.33 -2.58 18.28
CA THR A 196 -13.55 -1.85 19.53
C THR A 196 -14.64 -0.79 19.37
N MET A 197 -14.61 -0.03 18.28
CA MET A 197 -15.63 0.97 17.95
C MET A 197 -17.00 0.31 17.79
N PHE A 198 -17.09 -0.78 17.04
CA PHE A 198 -18.35 -1.50 16.81
C PHE A 198 -18.91 -2.08 18.12
N SER A 199 -18.06 -2.66 18.97
CA SER A 199 -18.45 -3.16 20.29
C SER A 199 -18.96 -2.04 21.21
N ALA A 200 -18.31 -0.86 21.18
CA ALA A 200 -18.76 0.29 21.95
C ALA A 200 -20.14 0.79 21.48
N MET A 201 -20.38 0.83 20.17
CA MET A 201 -21.68 1.21 19.60
C MET A 201 -22.80 0.25 20.00
N ASP A 202 -22.56 -1.05 19.92
CA ASP A 202 -23.51 -2.09 20.34
C ASP A 202 -23.93 -1.92 21.80
N ARG A 203 -22.96 -1.65 22.69
CA ARG A 203 -23.24 -1.40 24.13
C ARG A 203 -24.04 -0.12 24.37
N LEU A 204 -23.78 0.94 23.61
CA LEU A 204 -24.46 2.24 23.77
C LEU A 204 -25.93 2.19 23.36
N VAL A 205 -26.25 1.43 22.31
CA VAL A 205 -27.61 1.38 21.74
C VAL A 205 -28.45 0.28 22.38
N GLY A 206 -27.84 -0.86 22.74
CA GLY A 206 -28.53 -2.05 23.22
C GLY A 206 -28.67 -2.18 24.74
N GLY A 207 -27.94 -1.39 25.55
CA GLY A 207 -27.86 -1.57 27.01
C GLY A 207 -27.26 -2.92 27.47
N SER A 208 -26.96 -3.80 26.52
CA SER A 208 -26.34 -5.12 26.61
C SER A 208 -25.72 -5.43 25.24
N SER A 209 -24.61 -6.17 25.20
CA SER A 209 -23.92 -6.54 23.95
C SER A 209 -24.79 -7.49 23.13
N SER A 210 -25.59 -6.93 22.22
CA SER A 210 -26.52 -7.66 21.36
C SER A 210 -25.81 -8.41 20.23
N GLY A 211 -24.59 -7.98 19.90
CA GLY A 211 -23.82 -8.45 18.76
C GLY A 211 -24.20 -7.79 17.44
N PHE A 212 -25.08 -6.78 17.47
CA PHE A 212 -25.59 -6.10 16.27
C PHE A 212 -25.45 -4.57 16.38
N VAL A 213 -25.19 -3.92 15.24
CA VAL A 213 -25.19 -2.46 15.10
C VAL A 213 -26.04 -2.09 13.87
N LYS A 214 -26.82 -1.01 13.95
CA LYS A 214 -27.58 -0.51 12.79
C LYS A 214 -26.64 0.12 11.76
N LYS A 215 -26.84 -0.17 10.49
CA LYS A 215 -26.01 0.37 9.40
C LYS A 215 -26.02 1.88 9.31
N ALA A 216 -27.16 2.52 9.58
CA ALA A 216 -27.25 3.97 9.56
C ALA A 216 -26.31 4.62 10.58
N GLU A 217 -26.23 4.05 11.79
CA GLU A 217 -25.33 4.52 12.85
C GLU A 217 -23.88 4.18 12.51
N LEU A 218 -23.64 2.98 11.96
CA LEU A 218 -22.33 2.50 11.55
C LEU A 218 -21.74 3.38 10.43
N ARG A 219 -22.54 3.76 9.44
CA ARG A 219 -22.16 4.67 8.36
C ARG A 219 -21.68 6.01 8.91
N LEU A 220 -22.39 6.58 9.88
CA LEU A 220 -21.99 7.84 10.51
C LEU A 220 -20.68 7.69 11.30
N ALA A 221 -20.53 6.60 12.06
CA ALA A 221 -19.33 6.34 12.84
C ALA A 221 -18.10 6.10 11.95
N LEU A 222 -18.23 5.27 10.91
CA LEU A 222 -17.16 5.01 9.94
C LEU A 222 -16.79 6.28 9.17
N GLY A 223 -17.77 7.09 8.77
CA GLY A 223 -17.54 8.36 8.09
C GLY A 223 -16.73 9.33 8.95
N ALA A 224 -17.03 9.40 10.25
CA ALA A 224 -16.27 10.19 11.21
C ALA A 224 -14.85 9.62 11.44
N TYR A 225 -14.73 8.30 11.62
CA TYR A 225 -13.46 7.61 11.86
C TYR A 225 -12.48 7.78 10.70
N PHE A 226 -12.94 7.52 9.46
CA PHE A 226 -12.12 7.67 8.25
C PHE A 226 -12.03 9.11 7.73
N ARG A 227 -12.73 10.05 8.38
CA ARG A 227 -12.83 11.45 7.95
C ARG A 227 -13.21 11.54 6.46
N ALA A 228 -14.22 10.78 6.06
CA ALA A 228 -14.63 10.65 4.66
C ALA A 228 -14.91 12.03 4.03
N GLY A 229 -14.32 12.28 2.85
CA GLY A 229 -14.47 13.54 2.11
C GLY A 229 -13.69 14.74 2.70
N GLN A 230 -12.92 14.55 3.77
CA GLN A 230 -12.10 15.61 4.37
C GLN A 230 -10.64 15.53 3.89
N PRO A 231 -9.90 16.66 3.88
CA PRO A 231 -8.47 16.65 3.58
C PRO A 231 -7.69 15.72 4.51
N GLY A 232 -6.96 14.77 3.91
CA GLY A 232 -6.19 13.74 4.61
C GLY A 232 -7.03 12.58 5.17
N GLY A 233 -8.32 12.53 4.88
CA GLY A 233 -9.19 11.39 5.14
C GLY A 233 -9.40 10.51 3.90
N LYS A 234 -10.27 9.52 4.03
CA LYS A 234 -10.66 8.62 2.93
C LYS A 234 -11.47 9.38 1.88
N SER A 235 -11.29 9.04 0.60
CA SER A 235 -12.06 9.63 -0.49
C SER A 235 -13.54 9.24 -0.38
N GLU A 236 -14.44 10.02 -0.98
CA GLU A 236 -15.86 9.68 -1.01
C GLU A 236 -16.11 8.38 -1.80
N GLU A 237 -15.38 8.19 -2.90
CA GLU A 237 -15.47 7.00 -3.75
C GLU A 237 -15.06 5.73 -2.99
N ASP A 238 -13.92 5.77 -2.28
CA ASP A 238 -13.44 4.66 -1.46
C ASP A 238 -14.40 4.39 -0.30
N PHE A 239 -14.92 5.44 0.32
CA PHE A 239 -15.87 5.29 1.42
C PHE A 239 -17.20 4.68 0.96
N ASP A 240 -17.72 5.06 -0.20
CA ASP A 240 -18.92 4.45 -0.77
C ASP A 240 -18.68 3.00 -1.20
N ALA A 241 -17.50 2.69 -1.75
CA ALA A 241 -17.09 1.31 -2.04
C ALA A 241 -17.05 0.44 -0.77
N LEU A 242 -16.52 0.99 0.32
CA LEU A 242 -16.48 0.32 1.62
C LEU A 242 -17.90 0.01 2.16
N LEU A 243 -18.82 0.97 2.05
CA LEU A 243 -20.21 0.76 2.48
C LEU A 243 -20.95 -0.23 1.58
N LYS A 244 -20.62 -0.26 0.28
CA LYS A 244 -21.15 -1.25 -0.65
C LYS A 244 -20.68 -2.66 -0.28
N ALA A 245 -19.40 -2.83 0.04
CA ALA A 245 -18.85 -4.10 0.49
C ALA A 245 -19.52 -4.58 1.80
N LEU A 246 -19.79 -3.66 2.73
CA LEU A 246 -20.57 -3.96 3.94
C LEU A 246 -22.00 -4.44 3.63
N ASP A 247 -22.65 -3.82 2.65
CA ASP A 247 -24.00 -4.19 2.22
C ASP A 247 -24.04 -5.55 1.52
N GLU A 248 -23.01 -5.88 0.75
CA GLU A 248 -22.82 -7.17 0.08
C GLU A 248 -22.59 -8.31 1.08
N ASP A 249 -21.72 -8.10 2.07
CA ASP A 249 -21.44 -9.10 3.11
C ASP A 249 -22.66 -9.40 3.98
N GLN A 250 -23.42 -8.37 4.36
CA GLN A 250 -24.53 -8.51 5.29
C GLN A 250 -25.74 -7.70 4.83
N PRO A 251 -26.63 -8.23 3.97
CA PRO A 251 -27.80 -7.51 3.50
C PRO A 251 -28.79 -7.22 4.64
N GLY A 252 -29.43 -6.04 4.59
CA GLY A 252 -30.40 -5.58 5.60
C GLY A 252 -29.91 -4.36 6.40
N GLU A 253 -30.68 -3.95 7.40
CA GLU A 253 -30.46 -2.70 8.15
C GLU A 253 -29.50 -2.83 9.35
N SER A 254 -29.16 -4.06 9.74
CA SER A 254 -28.32 -4.36 10.91
C SER A 254 -27.16 -5.25 10.54
N VAL A 255 -26.03 -5.06 11.21
CA VAL A 255 -24.76 -5.73 10.96
C VAL A 255 -24.35 -6.51 12.19
N ARG A 256 -24.03 -7.79 12.01
CA ARG A 256 -23.33 -8.63 12.99
C ARG A 256 -21.85 -8.30 12.94
N TRP A 257 -21.44 -7.34 13.76
CA TRP A 257 -20.10 -6.78 13.69
C TRP A 257 -18.99 -7.80 13.97
N ALA A 258 -19.24 -8.75 14.89
CA ALA A 258 -18.26 -9.80 15.20
C ALA A 258 -17.94 -10.71 14.01
N LYS A 259 -18.85 -10.83 13.04
CA LYS A 259 -18.68 -11.67 11.86
C LYS A 259 -17.97 -10.97 10.69
N LEU A 260 -17.85 -9.65 10.70
CA LEU A 260 -17.28 -8.91 9.57
C LEU A 260 -15.81 -9.22 9.33
N PHE A 261 -15.07 -9.54 10.41
CA PHE A 261 -13.64 -9.85 10.35
C PHE A 261 -13.35 -11.32 10.65
N GLU A 262 -14.37 -12.18 10.68
CA GLU A 262 -14.18 -13.63 10.83
C GLU A 262 -13.65 -14.21 9.52
N GLU A 263 -12.57 -14.98 9.63
CA GLU A 263 -12.04 -15.76 8.51
C GLU A 263 -12.79 -17.08 8.35
N ASP A 264 -13.02 -17.49 7.12
CA ASP A 264 -13.53 -18.83 6.82
C ASP A 264 -12.44 -19.92 6.98
N ARG A 265 -12.80 -21.17 6.68
CA ARG A 265 -11.85 -22.31 6.77
C ARG A 265 -10.73 -22.27 5.73
N GLU A 266 -10.92 -21.46 4.71
CA GLU A 266 -9.99 -21.24 3.62
C GLU A 266 -9.17 -19.96 3.80
N TYR A 267 -9.33 -19.26 4.94
CA TYR A 267 -8.70 -17.99 5.30
C TYR A 267 -9.22 -16.76 4.55
N ASN A 268 -10.29 -16.90 3.76
CA ASN A 268 -10.92 -15.75 3.11
C ASN A 268 -11.65 -14.92 4.15
N GLN A 269 -11.56 -13.60 4.02
CA GLN A 269 -12.36 -12.63 4.77
C GLN A 269 -13.57 -12.17 3.95
N GLY A 270 -14.53 -11.52 4.60
CA GLY A 270 -15.65 -10.86 3.89
C GLY A 270 -15.17 -9.68 3.05
N GLU A 271 -15.97 -9.30 2.04
CA GLU A 271 -15.66 -8.19 1.12
C GLU A 271 -15.39 -6.88 1.87
N PHE A 272 -16.07 -6.64 2.99
CA PHE A 272 -15.84 -5.46 3.82
C PHE A 272 -14.42 -5.46 4.41
N ALA A 273 -13.98 -6.58 4.96
CA ALA A 273 -12.66 -6.67 5.59
C ALA A 273 -11.55 -6.56 4.53
N GLU A 274 -11.67 -7.24 3.40
CA GLU A 274 -10.75 -7.10 2.27
C GLU A 274 -10.71 -5.64 1.77
N CYS A 275 -11.86 -5.01 1.58
CA CYS A 275 -11.94 -3.61 1.13
C CYS A 275 -11.25 -2.64 2.09
N VAL A 276 -11.45 -2.78 3.42
CA VAL A 276 -10.73 -1.97 4.43
C VAL A 276 -9.22 -2.13 4.27
N ARG A 277 -8.77 -3.37 4.08
CA ARG A 277 -7.37 -3.77 4.03
C ARG A 277 -6.68 -3.26 2.75
N ASP A 278 -7.31 -3.43 1.61
CA ASP A 278 -6.81 -3.00 0.29
C ASP A 278 -6.75 -1.47 0.19
N GLN A 279 -7.81 -0.79 0.63
CA GLN A 279 -7.82 0.67 0.66
C GLN A 279 -6.74 1.20 1.62
N PHE A 280 -6.56 0.57 2.78
CA PHE A 280 -5.51 0.97 3.72
C PHE A 280 -4.11 0.81 3.12
N LEU A 281 -3.83 -0.31 2.45
CA LEU A 281 -2.54 -0.55 1.80
C LEU A 281 -2.29 0.46 0.68
N SER A 282 -3.28 0.65 -0.20
CA SER A 282 -3.21 1.58 -1.33
C SER A 282 -2.97 3.02 -0.86
N GLU A 283 -3.68 3.47 0.17
CA GLU A 283 -3.50 4.80 0.76
C GLU A 283 -2.10 4.98 1.37
N ARG A 284 -1.54 3.94 1.99
CA ARG A 284 -0.20 3.98 2.60
C ARG A 284 0.88 4.06 1.52
N VAL A 285 0.78 3.25 0.48
CA VAL A 285 1.72 3.27 -0.65
C VAL A 285 1.65 4.62 -1.37
N ALA A 286 0.45 5.11 -1.67
CA ALA A 286 0.27 6.41 -2.33
C ALA A 286 0.80 7.57 -1.47
N ARG A 287 0.59 7.53 -0.14
CA ARG A 287 1.11 8.55 0.77
C ARG A 287 2.63 8.52 0.85
N LEU A 288 3.26 7.34 0.87
CA LEU A 288 4.71 7.23 0.85
C LEU A 288 5.28 7.85 -0.42
N ALA A 289 4.75 7.48 -1.59
CA ALA A 289 5.16 8.06 -2.86
C ALA A 289 5.00 9.59 -2.91
N ALA A 290 3.88 10.11 -2.38
CA ALA A 290 3.65 11.55 -2.29
C ALA A 290 4.63 12.26 -1.33
N LEU A 291 5.01 11.61 -0.22
CA LEU A 291 6.01 12.13 0.71
C LEU A 291 7.41 12.13 0.09
N GLU A 292 7.79 11.07 -0.60
CA GLU A 292 9.06 10.98 -1.33
C GLU A 292 9.15 12.10 -2.37
N GLN A 293 8.10 12.30 -3.16
CA GLN A 293 8.00 13.37 -4.13
C GLN A 293 8.11 14.76 -3.47
N ALA A 294 7.40 14.99 -2.36
CA ALA A 294 7.44 16.27 -1.65
C ALA A 294 8.80 16.57 -1.00
N LEU A 295 9.45 15.56 -0.41
CA LEU A 295 10.79 15.69 0.16
C LEU A 295 11.81 16.03 -0.93
N TRP A 296 11.66 15.40 -2.08
CA TRP A 296 12.51 15.66 -3.22
C TRP A 296 12.35 17.09 -3.76
N GLU A 297 11.10 17.54 -3.96
CA GLU A 297 10.81 18.93 -4.34
C GLU A 297 11.43 19.93 -3.34
N ALA A 298 11.35 19.64 -2.02
CA ALA A 298 11.94 20.51 -0.99
C ALA A 298 13.47 20.57 -1.06
N CYS A 299 14.15 19.43 -1.30
CA CYS A 299 15.62 19.38 -1.37
C CYS A 299 16.19 20.12 -2.59
N ASP A 300 15.48 20.11 -3.73
CA ASP A 300 15.89 20.79 -4.96
C ASP A 300 15.58 22.30 -4.97
N HIS A 301 14.84 22.80 -3.98
CA HIS A 301 14.64 24.23 -3.74
C HIS A 301 15.74 24.86 -2.87
N GLU A 302 16.62 24.07 -2.24
CA GLU A 302 17.76 24.54 -1.43
C GLU A 302 19.10 24.60 -2.20
N ARG A 303 19.11 24.33 -3.52
CA ARG A 303 20.28 24.47 -4.41
C ARG A 303 20.05 25.49 -5.53
#